data_AF-E5Y8W7-F1
#
_entry.id   AF-E5Y8W7-F1
#
_cell.length_a   1.000
_cell.length_b   1.000
_cell.length_c   1.000
_cell.angle_alpha   90.00
_cell.angle_beta   90.00
_cell.angle_gamma   90.00
#
_symmetry.space_group_name_H-M   'P 1'
#
loop_
_entity.id
_entity.type
_entity.pdbx_description
1 polymer ?
#
loop_
_entity_poly.entity_id
_entity_poly.type
_entity_poly.pdbx_seq_one_letter_code
_entity_poly.pdbx_strand_id
1 'polypeptide(L)'
;MISDAELLKLVMERYPEQPTPFIIEQFTVLKAGLIQANNKLAAMDMEEPVCEQVIIEEPMPEAAEAAPSAAPKKKFTKRSLVVRPEEAIGDDVVQCCLCGRGFQNLTAKHLLSHGISVDEYKKLCGYVPEQKLICKNLLEKLQENVQKAQRSREQKLSGEHLK
;
A
#
# COMPACT_ATOMS: atom_id res chain seq x y z
N MET A 1 10.59 16.22 -25.00
CA MET A 1 11.01 15.79 -23.65
C MET A 1 11.37 17.05 -22.86
N ILE A 2 10.86 17.22 -21.64
CA ILE A 2 11.27 18.34 -20.78
C ILE A 2 12.75 18.17 -20.43
N SER A 3 13.52 19.25 -20.49
CA SER A 3 14.94 19.23 -20.15
C SER A 3 15.14 19.30 -18.64
N ASP A 4 16.32 18.92 -18.17
CA ASP A 4 16.66 18.90 -16.74
C ASP A 4 16.55 20.30 -16.10
N ALA A 5 16.93 21.34 -16.85
CA ALA A 5 16.84 22.73 -16.42
C ALA A 5 15.39 23.21 -16.28
N GLU A 6 14.53 22.86 -17.24
CA GLU A 6 13.10 23.19 -17.20
C GLU A 6 12.39 22.44 -16.08
N LEU A 7 12.79 21.18 -15.82
CA LEU A 7 12.24 20.40 -14.72
C LEU A 7 12.65 20.96 -13.36
N LEU A 8 13.91 21.36 -13.19
CA LEU A 8 14.39 21.97 -11.95
C LEU A 8 13.69 23.32 -11.71
N LYS A 9 13.55 24.13 -12.76
CA LYS A 9 12.81 25.40 -12.70
C LYS A 9 11.36 25.19 -12.29
N LEU A 10 10.68 24.19 -12.86
CA LEU A 10 9.32 23.82 -12.49
C LEU A 10 9.22 23.42 -11.00
N VAL A 11 10.20 22.68 -10.47
CA VAL A 11 10.22 22.32 -9.04
C VAL A 11 10.46 23.54 -8.15
N MET A 12 11.36 24.44 -8.55
CA MET A 12 11.64 25.68 -7.81
C MET A 12 10.45 26.65 -7.84
N GLU A 13 9.76 26.80 -8.97
CA GLU A 13 8.53 27.61 -9.09
C GLU A 13 7.36 27.01 -8.30
N ARG A 14 7.30 25.67 -8.20
CA ARG A 14 6.30 24.95 -7.41
C ARG A 14 6.54 25.10 -5.89
N TYR A 15 7.79 25.28 -5.48
CA TYR A 15 8.22 25.28 -4.08
C TYR A 15 9.27 26.38 -3.77
N PRO A 16 8.92 27.67 -3.88
CA PRO A 16 9.89 28.76 -3.80
C PRO A 16 10.53 28.96 -2.42
N GLU A 17 9.84 28.56 -1.35
CA GLU A 17 10.29 28.77 0.05
C GLU A 17 10.90 27.51 0.70
N GLN A 18 11.08 26.43 -0.07
CA GLN A 18 11.58 25.17 0.46
C GLN A 18 13.12 25.12 0.43
N PRO A 19 13.75 24.45 1.42
CA PRO A 19 15.21 24.34 1.47
C PRO A 19 15.72 23.51 0.29
N THR A 20 16.91 23.86 -0.22
CA THR A 20 17.60 23.17 -1.33
C THR A 20 17.56 21.63 -1.26
N PRO A 21 17.77 20.95 -0.12
CA PRO A 21 17.64 19.48 -0.05
C PRO A 21 16.27 18.96 -0.45
N PHE A 22 15.18 19.66 -0.12
CA PHE A 22 13.83 19.28 -0.53
C PHE A 22 13.64 19.46 -2.04
N ILE A 23 14.17 20.55 -2.62
CA ILE A 23 14.12 20.80 -4.06
C ILE A 23 14.83 19.70 -4.84
N ILE A 24 16.01 19.27 -4.37
CA ILE A 24 16.78 18.18 -4.97
C ILE A 24 16.01 16.84 -4.88
N GLU A 25 15.42 16.54 -3.72
CA GLU A 25 14.60 15.33 -3.55
C GLU A 25 13.39 15.32 -4.50
N GLN A 26 12.64 16.42 -4.57
CA GLN A 26 11.51 16.52 -5.50
C GLN A 26 11.95 16.41 -6.96
N PHE A 27 13.04 17.09 -7.33
CA PHE A 27 13.60 17.04 -8.67
C PHE A 27 14.01 15.62 -9.09
N THR A 28 14.71 14.89 -8.23
CA THR A 28 15.13 13.50 -8.50
C THR A 28 13.93 12.56 -8.67
N VAL A 29 12.88 12.72 -7.86
CA VAL A 29 11.64 11.95 -7.99
C VAL A 29 10.96 12.19 -9.33
N LEU A 30 10.81 13.46 -9.73
CA LEU A 30 10.17 13.78 -11.01
C LEU A 30 11.01 13.30 -12.20
N LYS A 31 12.34 13.44 -12.14
CA LYS A 31 13.25 12.97 -13.18
C LYS A 31 13.18 11.45 -13.37
N ALA A 32 13.16 10.70 -12.27
CA ALA A 32 13.01 9.24 -12.31
C ALA A 32 11.67 8.82 -12.93
N GLY A 33 10.58 9.50 -12.57
CA GLY A 33 9.26 9.23 -13.15
C GLY A 33 9.22 9.49 -14.66
N LEU A 34 9.89 10.55 -15.13
CA LEU A 34 9.97 10.87 -16.55
C LEU A 34 10.80 9.84 -17.35
N ILE A 35 11.90 9.36 -16.78
CA ILE A 35 12.73 8.29 -17.37
C ILE A 35 11.93 6.98 -17.45
N GLN A 36 11.19 6.64 -16.39
CA GLN A 36 10.35 5.45 -16.36
C GLN A 36 9.23 5.52 -17.41
N ALA A 37 8.58 6.68 -17.56
CA ALA A 37 7.58 6.89 -18.60
C ALA A 37 8.17 6.79 -20.01
N ASN A 38 9.34 7.38 -20.26
CA ASN A 38 10.01 7.28 -21.55
C ASN A 38 10.44 5.84 -21.88
N ASN A 39 10.99 5.10 -20.91
CA ASN A 39 11.33 3.69 -21.10
C ASN A 39 10.09 2.83 -21.33
N LYS A 40 8.97 3.14 -20.66
CA LYS A 40 7.70 2.44 -20.86
C LYS A 40 7.10 2.73 -22.24
N LEU A 41 7.20 3.96 -22.74
CA LEU A 41 6.82 4.29 -24.12
C LEU A 41 7.75 3.62 -25.15
N ALA A 42 9.05 3.51 -24.85
CA ALA A 42 10.01 2.80 -25.71
C ALA A 42 9.77 1.28 -25.74
N ALA A 43 9.16 0.71 -24.69
CA ALA A 43 8.82 -0.71 -24.60
C ALA A 43 7.44 -1.06 -25.20
N MET A 44 6.73 -0.11 -25.83
CA MET A 44 5.44 -0.36 -26.51
C MET A 44 5.56 -0.56 -28.02
N ASP A 45 6.77 -0.80 -28.54
CA ASP A 45 7.02 -1.23 -29.93
C ASP A 45 7.56 -2.66 -29.98
N MET A 46 6.84 -3.62 -29.36
CA MET A 46 6.76 -5.05 -29.74
C MET A 46 5.93 -5.80 -28.68
N GLU A 47 4.71 -6.19 -29.11
CA GLU A 47 3.87 -7.32 -28.68
C GLU A 47 3.81 -7.77 -27.20
N GLU A 48 2.60 -7.67 -26.62
CA GLU A 48 2.12 -8.61 -25.59
C GLU A 48 2.06 -10.05 -26.15
N PRO A 49 2.34 -11.11 -25.36
CA PRO A 49 1.30 -11.66 -24.48
C PRO A 49 1.78 -12.31 -23.15
N VAL A 50 0.93 -12.18 -22.12
CA VAL A 50 0.37 -13.25 -21.24
C VAL A 50 1.31 -14.21 -20.47
N CYS A 51 1.12 -14.19 -19.14
CA CYS A 51 1.15 -15.24 -18.11
C CYS A 51 2.42 -16.07 -17.75
N GLU A 52 2.39 -16.44 -16.47
CA GLU A 52 2.75 -17.76 -15.92
C GLU A 52 4.23 -18.07 -15.58
N GLN A 53 4.57 -17.83 -14.30
CA GLN A 53 5.15 -18.81 -13.36
C GLN A 53 6.62 -19.33 -13.46
N VAL A 54 7.32 -19.23 -12.31
CA VAL A 54 8.18 -20.28 -11.66
C VAL A 54 9.60 -20.38 -12.30
N ILE A 55 10.77 -20.34 -11.63
CA ILE A 55 11.28 -20.95 -10.38
C ILE A 55 12.80 -20.58 -10.15
N ILE A 56 13.22 -20.42 -8.87
CA ILE A 56 14.54 -20.70 -8.17
C ILE A 56 15.87 -20.13 -8.74
N GLU A 57 16.90 -19.74 -7.97
CA GLU A 57 17.44 -20.31 -6.73
C GLU A 57 18.38 -19.30 -6.02
N GLU A 58 18.47 -19.37 -4.69
CA GLU A 58 19.49 -18.71 -3.86
C GLU A 58 20.89 -19.32 -4.10
N PRO A 59 22.00 -18.69 -3.65
CA PRO A 59 22.49 -19.09 -2.33
C PRO A 59 23.14 -17.96 -1.49
N MET A 60 22.90 -18.05 -0.18
CA MET A 60 23.73 -17.52 0.92
C MET A 60 25.14 -18.17 0.92
N PRO A 61 26.21 -17.61 1.55
CA PRO A 61 26.36 -17.62 3.01
C PRO A 61 27.09 -16.44 3.69
N GLU A 62 26.78 -16.29 5.00
CA GLU A 62 27.63 -15.97 6.18
C GLU A 62 28.63 -14.79 6.15
N ALA A 63 28.84 -13.98 7.20
CA ALA A 63 28.40 -13.93 8.59
C ALA A 63 28.74 -12.53 9.17
N ALA A 64 28.32 -12.29 10.42
CA ALA A 64 28.87 -11.34 11.40
C ALA A 64 28.12 -10.00 11.62
N GLU A 65 27.24 -10.07 12.64
CA GLU A 65 27.12 -9.16 13.80
C GLU A 65 26.28 -7.85 13.71
N ALA A 66 25.11 -7.92 14.36
CA ALA A 66 24.49 -6.98 15.30
C ALA A 66 24.47 -5.45 15.02
N ALA A 67 23.30 -4.94 14.60
CA ALA A 67 22.53 -3.81 15.18
C ALA A 67 21.55 -3.21 14.14
N PRO A 68 20.34 -2.76 14.52
CA PRO A 68 19.25 -2.51 13.59
C PRO A 68 19.46 -1.18 12.83
N SER A 69 19.82 -1.27 11.56
CA SER A 69 19.87 -0.10 10.70
C SER A 69 18.45 0.25 10.24
N ALA A 70 17.88 1.25 10.90
CA ALA A 70 16.63 1.87 10.54
C ALA A 70 16.71 2.40 9.09
N ALA A 71 16.09 1.67 8.17
CA ALA A 71 15.81 2.16 6.83
C ALA A 71 15.06 3.52 6.92
N PRO A 72 15.35 4.48 6.03
CA PRO A 72 14.76 5.82 6.10
C PRO A 72 13.25 5.73 5.83
N LYS A 73 12.46 5.82 6.91
CA LYS A 73 11.01 5.87 6.83
C LYS A 73 10.61 7.14 6.11
N LYS A 74 10.04 7.02 4.91
CA LYS A 74 9.37 8.14 4.22
C LYS A 74 8.32 8.69 5.17
N LYS A 75 8.46 9.95 5.58
CA LYS A 75 7.57 10.59 6.55
C LYS A 75 6.27 10.99 5.84
N PHE A 76 5.27 10.12 5.87
CA PHE A 76 3.92 10.50 5.45
C PHE A 76 3.32 11.48 6.47
N THR A 77 2.73 12.56 5.97
CA THR A 77 2.02 13.55 6.80
C THR A 77 0.56 13.62 6.37
N LYS A 78 -0.32 14.17 7.22
CA LYS A 78 -1.78 14.28 6.99
C LYS A 78 -2.14 14.98 5.66
N ARG A 79 -1.21 15.74 5.07
CA ARG A 79 -1.34 16.42 3.77
C ARG A 79 -1.16 15.49 2.56
N SER A 80 -0.67 14.27 2.78
CA SER A 80 -0.47 13.24 1.75
C SER A 80 -1.71 12.35 1.55
N LEU A 81 -2.78 12.56 2.32
CA LEU A 81 -4.00 11.79 2.20
C LEU A 81 -4.79 12.25 0.97
N VAL A 82 -4.93 11.36 -0.01
CA VAL A 82 -5.70 11.59 -1.24
C VAL A 82 -7.18 11.33 -1.01
N VAL A 83 -7.50 10.39 -0.12
CA VAL A 83 -8.88 9.96 0.20
C VAL A 83 -9.18 10.29 1.65
N ARG A 84 -10.39 10.81 1.90
CA ARG A 84 -10.86 11.09 3.26
C ARG A 84 -11.05 9.76 4.01
N PRO A 85 -10.53 9.63 5.24
CA PRO A 85 -10.59 8.38 6.00
C PRO A 85 -12.03 7.92 6.31
N GLU A 86 -12.97 8.85 6.42
CA GLU A 86 -14.39 8.53 6.63
C GLU A 86 -15.02 7.84 5.41
N GLU A 87 -14.58 8.19 4.19
CA GLU A 87 -15.11 7.65 2.93
C GLU A 87 -14.26 6.49 2.38
N ALA A 88 -13.09 6.25 2.98
CA ALA A 88 -12.16 5.24 2.52
C ALA A 88 -12.65 3.81 2.77
N ILE A 89 -13.51 3.56 3.77
CA ILE A 89 -14.10 2.24 4.03
C ILE A 89 -15.53 2.19 3.46
N GLY A 90 -15.66 1.74 2.22
CA GLY A 90 -16.94 1.51 1.57
C GLY A 90 -17.56 0.14 1.86
N ASP A 91 -18.69 -0.13 1.23
CA ASP A 91 -19.44 -1.37 1.40
C ASP A 91 -18.74 -2.57 0.72
N ASP A 92 -18.31 -2.39 -0.53
CA ASP A 92 -17.60 -3.42 -1.32
C ASP A 92 -16.08 -3.22 -1.43
N VAL A 93 -15.61 -1.97 -1.28
CA VAL A 93 -14.21 -1.59 -1.50
C VAL A 93 -13.70 -0.65 -0.40
N VAL A 94 -12.50 -0.92 0.09
CA VAL A 94 -11.70 -0.07 0.99
C VAL A 94 -10.57 0.56 0.18
N GLN A 95 -10.56 1.88 0.11
CA GLN A 95 -9.53 2.66 -0.57
C GLN A 95 -8.38 2.99 0.38
N CYS A 96 -7.15 2.83 -0.11
CA CYS A 96 -5.97 3.29 0.62
C CYS A 96 -5.90 4.82 0.60
N CYS A 97 -5.83 5.45 1.78
CA CYS A 97 -5.80 6.90 1.88
C CYS A 97 -4.53 7.53 1.28
N LEU A 98 -3.45 6.75 1.11
CA LEU A 98 -2.18 7.22 0.55
C LEU A 98 -2.13 7.17 -0.97
N CYS A 99 -2.72 6.15 -1.59
CA CYS A 99 -2.60 5.93 -3.03
C CYS A 99 -3.93 5.80 -3.78
N GLY A 100 -5.08 5.90 -3.10
CA GLY A 100 -6.42 5.83 -3.69
C GLY A 100 -6.83 4.46 -4.25
N ARG A 101 -5.92 3.48 -4.30
CA ARG A 101 -6.23 2.13 -4.78
C ARG A 101 -7.24 1.44 -3.87
N GLY A 102 -8.26 0.85 -4.49
CA GLY A 102 -9.31 0.07 -3.84
C GLY A 102 -8.94 -1.40 -3.66
N PHE A 103 -9.25 -1.95 -2.49
CA PHE A 103 -9.08 -3.37 -2.13
C PHE A 103 -10.33 -3.86 -1.39
N GLN A 104 -10.51 -5.17 -1.24
CA GLN A 104 -11.54 -5.68 -0.31
C GLN A 104 -11.06 -5.70 1.15
N ASN A 105 -9.74 -5.81 1.35
CA ASN A 105 -9.10 -5.80 2.66
C ASN A 105 -7.72 -5.15 2.52
N LEU A 106 -7.47 -4.09 3.30
CA LEU A 106 -6.17 -3.42 3.30
C LEU A 106 -5.21 -4.18 4.20
N THR A 107 -4.29 -4.92 3.59
CA THR A 107 -3.33 -5.78 4.30
C THR A 107 -2.05 -5.04 4.65
N ALA A 108 -1.31 -5.58 5.63
CA ALA A 108 0.02 -5.09 5.98
C ALA A 108 0.98 -5.08 4.78
N LYS A 109 0.86 -6.04 3.85
CA LYS A 109 1.67 -6.08 2.62
C LYS A 109 1.55 -4.80 1.79
N HIS A 110 0.33 -4.28 1.65
CA HIS A 110 0.11 -3.05 0.92
C HIS A 110 0.75 -1.86 1.63
N LEU A 111 0.61 -1.77 2.95
CA LEU A 111 1.17 -0.68 3.76
C LEU A 111 2.70 -0.72 3.80
N LEU A 112 3.29 -1.92 3.80
CA LEU A 112 4.73 -2.11 3.66
C LEU A 112 5.26 -1.63 2.31
N SER A 113 4.44 -1.69 1.24
CA SER A 113 4.81 -1.12 -0.07
C SER A 113 4.92 0.41 -0.02
N HIS A 114 4.23 1.04 0.94
CA HIS A 114 4.41 2.46 1.27
C HIS A 114 5.52 2.70 2.29
N GLY A 115 6.08 1.65 2.91
CA GLY A 115 7.11 1.76 3.94
C GLY A 115 6.57 2.16 5.32
N ILE A 116 5.28 1.91 5.59
CA ILE A 116 4.66 2.21 6.89
C ILE A 116 4.00 0.97 7.49
N SER A 117 3.85 0.97 8.81
CA SER A 117 3.14 -0.07 9.54
C SER A 117 1.62 0.18 9.59
N VAL A 118 0.85 -0.84 9.93
CA VAL A 118 -0.62 -0.75 10.10
C VAL A 118 -1.00 0.31 11.14
N ASP A 119 -0.30 0.34 12.27
CA ASP A 119 -0.52 1.30 13.34
C ASP A 119 -0.23 2.74 12.90
N GLU A 120 0.88 2.93 12.18
CA GLU A 120 1.27 4.22 11.62
C GLU A 120 0.24 4.71 10.58
N TYR A 121 -0.26 3.82 9.72
CA TYR A 121 -1.35 4.12 8.80
C TYR A 121 -2.63 4.54 9.51
N LYS A 122 -3.02 3.82 10.58
CA LYS A 122 -4.20 4.15 11.38
C LYS A 122 -4.08 5.52 12.03
N LYS A 123 -2.91 5.82 12.63
CA LYS A 123 -2.62 7.14 13.21
C LYS A 123 -2.65 8.26 12.17
N LEU A 124 -2.08 8.02 10.99
CA LEU A 124 -2.06 9.01 9.90
C LEU A 124 -3.47 9.33 9.38
N CYS A 125 -4.29 8.29 9.21
CA CYS A 125 -5.66 8.41 8.74
C CYS A 125 -6.65 8.82 9.84
N GLY A 126 -6.26 8.77 11.12
CA GLY A 126 -7.16 9.04 12.24
C GLY A 126 -8.13 7.91 12.57
N TYR A 127 -7.82 6.67 12.18
CA TYR A 127 -8.61 5.50 12.56
C TYR A 127 -8.34 5.09 14.01
N VAL A 128 -9.36 4.52 14.65
CA VAL A 128 -9.22 3.84 15.94
C VAL A 128 -8.24 2.65 15.79
N PRO A 129 -7.35 2.36 16.76
CA PRO A 129 -6.40 1.26 16.66
C PRO A 129 -7.06 -0.11 16.44
N GLU A 130 -8.28 -0.33 16.93
CA GLU A 130 -9.06 -1.55 16.70
C GLU A 130 -9.88 -1.54 15.39
N GLN A 131 -9.92 -0.43 14.67
CA GLN A 131 -10.67 -0.33 13.41
C GLN A 131 -10.15 -1.35 12.40
N LYS A 132 -11.07 -2.14 11.85
CA LYS A 132 -10.75 -3.10 10.79
C LYS A 132 -10.73 -2.38 9.44
N LEU A 133 -9.63 -2.51 8.71
CA LEU A 133 -9.44 -1.89 7.38
C LEU A 133 -9.99 -2.80 6.27
N ILE A 134 -11.26 -3.18 6.40
CA ILE A 134 -11.95 -4.15 5.55
C ILE A 134 -13.32 -3.59 5.15
N CYS A 135 -13.79 -3.93 3.97
CA CYS A 135 -15.11 -3.49 3.51
C CYS A 135 -16.22 -4.17 4.30
N LYS A 136 -17.37 -3.51 4.40
CA LYS A 136 -18.50 -3.99 5.22
C LYS A 136 -19.02 -5.34 4.74
N ASN A 137 -19.20 -5.54 3.44
CA ASN A 137 -19.69 -6.81 2.87
C ASN A 137 -18.76 -7.99 3.18
N LEU A 138 -17.44 -7.78 3.09
CA LEU A 138 -16.48 -8.84 3.41
C LEU A 138 -16.46 -9.12 4.92
N LEU A 139 -16.57 -8.09 5.75
CA LEU A 139 -16.65 -8.25 7.20
C LEU A 139 -17.88 -9.08 7.62
N GLU A 140 -19.04 -8.75 7.06
CA GLU A 140 -20.29 -9.45 7.36
C GLU A 140 -20.24 -10.91 6.93
N LYS A 141 -19.74 -11.19 5.71
CA LYS A 141 -19.52 -12.57 5.24
C LYS A 141 -18.59 -13.38 6.15
N LEU A 142 -17.52 -12.76 6.64
CA LEU A 142 -16.60 -13.42 7.58
C LEU A 142 -17.30 -13.70 8.92
N GLN A 143 -18.09 -12.76 9.43
CA GLN A 143 -18.86 -12.94 10.66
C GLN A 143 -19.94 -14.01 10.52
N GLU A 144 -20.65 -14.07 9.39
CA GLU A 144 -21.64 -15.11 9.12
C GLU A 144 -21.00 -16.50 9.05
N ASN A 145 -19.87 -16.62 8.34
CA ASN A 145 -19.14 -17.89 8.26
C ASN A 145 -18.67 -18.38 9.63
N VAL A 146 -18.19 -17.47 10.49
CA VAL A 146 -17.82 -17.81 11.87
C VAL A 146 -19.03 -18.28 12.67
N GLN A 147 -20.15 -17.55 12.63
CA GLN A 147 -21.38 -17.90 13.33
C GLN A 147 -21.98 -19.23 12.84
N LYS A 148 -21.92 -19.49 11.53
CA LYS A 148 -22.39 -20.75 10.94
C LYS A 148 -21.52 -21.91 11.42
N ALA A 149 -20.19 -21.73 11.43
CA ALA A 149 -19.28 -22.74 11.93
C ALA A 149 -19.46 -23.01 13.44
N GLN A 150 -19.74 -21.97 14.24
CA GLN A 150 -20.06 -22.11 15.67
C GLN A 150 -21.35 -22.90 15.87
N ARG A 151 -22.45 -22.49 15.21
CA ARG A 151 -23.74 -23.19 15.29
C ARG A 151 -23.63 -24.66 14.89
N SER A 152 -22.90 -24.97 13.81
CA SER A 152 -22.67 -26.37 13.41
C SER A 152 -21.85 -27.17 14.42
N ARG A 153 -20.97 -26.54 15.21
CA ARG A 153 -20.26 -27.21 16.31
C ARG A 153 -21.19 -27.43 17.49
N GLU A 154 -21.99 -26.42 17.84
CA GLU A 154 -22.96 -26.48 18.93
C GLU A 154 -24.03 -27.54 18.69
N GLN A 155 -24.57 -27.66 17.46
CA GLN A 155 -25.54 -28.72 17.08
C GLN A 155 -24.95 -30.15 17.19
N LYS A 156 -23.65 -30.31 16.94
CA LYS A 156 -22.95 -31.59 17.14
C LYS A 156 -22.74 -31.89 18.62
N LEU A 157 -22.51 -30.86 19.43
CA LEU A 157 -22.37 -30.96 20.89
C LEU A 157 -23.72 -31.20 21.60
N SER A 158 -24.80 -30.57 21.14
CA SER A 158 -26.15 -30.72 21.73
C SER A 158 -26.83 -32.04 21.37
N GLY A 159 -26.29 -32.79 20.40
CA GLY A 159 -26.86 -34.06 19.94
C GLY A 159 -28.15 -33.91 19.13
N GLU A 160 -28.54 -32.69 18.74
CA GLU A 160 -29.73 -32.43 17.91
C GLU A 160 -29.65 -33.08 16.53
N HIS A 161 -28.45 -33.38 16.03
CA HIS A 161 -28.26 -34.12 14.77
C HIS A 161 -28.61 -35.62 14.87
N LEU A 162 -28.81 -36.16 16.08
CA LEU A 162 -29.10 -37.58 16.31
C LEU A 162 -30.59 -37.87 16.56
N LYS A 163 -31.47 -36.88 16.41
CA LYS A 163 -32.93 -37.02 16.57
C LYS A 163 -33.66 -37.08 15.24
#